data_AF-A0A935LJP8-F1
#
_entry.id   AF-A0A935LJP8-F1
#
_cell.length_a   1.000
_cell.length_b   1.000
_cell.length_c   1.000
_cell.angle_alpha   90.00
_cell.angle_beta   90.00
_cell.angle_gamma   90.00
#
_symmetry.space_group_name_H-M   'P 1'
#
loop_
_entity.id
_entity.type
_entity.pdbx_description
1 polymer ?
#
loop_
_entity_poly.entity_id
_entity_poly.type
_entity_poly.pdbx_seq_one_letter_code
_entity_poly.pdbx_strand_id
1 'polypeptide(L)'
;MHKLKVIRLKPVINGVPTSFGTAFRQLAPVPELAPPRGNEDLWLLRNKVQLNWYPKIQAMKAAGLTGDDGLTALDRGSLTPRHVALLDMDRAWFELIRFKNDRGWHNFNIPRRAIERLLTDSDWYELLIPTAVLTLDSLDKLPVWQEIAESLLKKYAERYYSYRKKAWEEPHLEYAELAADDPNFPEAGSAVGEEQGVYRITVEKSEQTLITQLRAIGDELRRRTYADQHKKLTGANATVELIRFQHHLFEPLIRAGGASVSVKPVALNDGEMRFVSRLKEYCEQHPAEFKNKPLFLLRNLSRGRGVGFFEAGNFYPDFMLWRLDGGKQRITFIDPKGIRNLSWHNEPKLDFAKTIREIEKKIGTPLSRSTATLFRSRPPRR
;
A
#
# COMPACT_ATOMS: atom_id res chain seq x y z
N MET A 1 7.47 24.82 18.89
CA MET A 1 7.29 23.73 17.90
C MET A 1 6.41 22.66 18.52
N HIS A 2 5.34 22.22 17.86
CA HIS A 2 4.44 21.21 18.42
C HIS A 2 5.05 19.82 18.30
N LYS A 3 4.97 19.03 19.37
CA LYS A 3 5.43 17.63 19.38
C LYS A 3 4.31 16.74 18.88
N LEU A 4 4.32 16.41 17.59
CA LEU A 4 3.30 15.55 17.01
C LEU A 4 3.58 14.08 17.36
N LYS A 5 2.58 13.34 17.84
CA LYS A 5 2.69 11.90 18.06
C LYS A 5 2.31 11.10 16.82
N VAL A 6 2.98 9.98 16.58
CA VAL A 6 2.72 9.01 15.52
C VAL A 6 2.69 7.60 16.09
N ILE A 7 1.91 6.70 15.50
CA ILE A 7 1.90 5.27 15.86
C ILE A 7 2.94 4.58 14.98
N ARG A 8 3.91 3.89 15.57
CA ARG A 8 4.91 3.12 14.80
C ARG A 8 5.28 1.83 15.50
N LEU A 9 5.93 0.92 14.77
CA LEU A 9 6.61 -0.23 15.37
C LEU A 9 7.82 0.25 16.18
N LYS A 10 8.06 -0.32 17.36
CA LYS A 10 9.28 -0.08 18.13
C LYS A 10 10.52 -0.28 17.25
N PRO A 11 11.53 0.59 17.30
CA PRO A 11 12.74 0.44 16.50
C PRO A 11 13.56 -0.80 16.90
N VAL A 12 13.43 -1.25 18.16
CA VAL A 12 14.09 -2.43 18.72
C VAL A 12 13.09 -3.25 19.53
N ILE A 13 13.09 -4.57 19.34
CA ILE A 13 12.31 -5.54 20.12
C ILE A 13 13.29 -6.54 20.70
N ASN A 14 13.33 -6.70 22.02
CA ASN A 14 14.23 -7.63 22.74
C ASN A 14 15.70 -7.56 22.26
N GLY A 15 16.22 -6.35 22.06
CA GLY A 15 17.60 -6.13 21.59
C GLY A 15 17.82 -6.29 20.09
N VAL A 16 16.81 -6.70 19.31
CA VAL A 16 16.91 -6.88 17.86
C VAL A 16 16.23 -5.72 17.12
N PRO A 17 16.89 -5.11 16.11
CA PRO A 17 16.29 -4.02 15.34
C PRO A 17 15.10 -4.51 14.49
N THR A 18 14.08 -3.67 14.33
CA THR A 18 12.91 -3.98 13.48
C THR A 18 13.11 -3.60 12.01
N SER A 19 14.20 -2.90 11.70
CA SER A 19 14.56 -2.53 10.33
C SER A 19 14.59 -3.76 9.42
N PHE A 20 14.00 -3.61 8.23
CA PHE A 20 13.88 -4.68 7.23
C PHE A 20 13.21 -5.97 7.73
N GLY A 21 12.42 -5.92 8.82
CA GLY A 21 11.77 -7.09 9.40
C GLY A 21 12.72 -8.03 10.15
N THR A 22 13.88 -7.55 10.58
CA THR A 22 14.91 -8.38 11.24
C THR A 22 14.40 -9.00 12.55
N ALA A 23 13.77 -8.20 13.42
CA ALA A 23 13.16 -8.70 14.65
C ALA A 23 12.14 -9.83 14.40
N PHE A 24 11.24 -9.69 13.42
CA PHE A 24 10.29 -10.76 13.09
C PHE A 24 11.02 -12.05 12.67
N ARG A 25 12.07 -11.93 11.85
CA ARG A 25 12.81 -13.11 11.37
C ARG A 25 13.59 -13.85 12.45
N GLN A 26 14.01 -13.15 13.50
CA GLN A 26 14.82 -13.74 14.57
C GLN A 26 14.01 -14.14 15.81
N LEU A 27 12.93 -13.41 16.11
CA LEU A 27 12.24 -13.51 17.40
C LEU A 27 10.83 -14.09 17.30
N ALA A 28 10.19 -14.04 16.12
CA ALA A 28 8.85 -14.57 15.99
C ALA A 28 8.87 -16.10 15.86
N PRO A 29 7.81 -16.80 16.30
CA PRO A 29 7.59 -18.20 15.96
C PRO A 29 7.65 -18.37 14.43
N VAL A 30 8.30 -19.44 13.96
CA VAL A 30 8.43 -19.76 12.54
C VAL A 30 7.04 -19.99 11.94
N PRO A 31 6.51 -19.12 11.05
CA PRO A 31 5.27 -19.41 10.35
C PRO A 31 5.39 -20.69 9.53
N GLU A 32 4.40 -21.58 9.63
CA GLU A 32 4.26 -22.77 8.78
C GLU A 32 3.10 -22.58 7.81
N LEU A 33 3.39 -22.64 6.50
CA LEU A 33 2.36 -22.49 5.47
C LEU A 33 1.29 -23.57 5.62
N ALA A 34 0.03 -23.14 5.71
CA ALA A 34 -1.13 -24.00 5.79
C ALA A 34 -2.35 -23.34 5.13
N PRO A 35 -3.38 -24.12 4.74
CA PRO A 35 -4.70 -23.56 4.43
C PRO A 35 -5.24 -22.75 5.61
N PRO A 36 -6.07 -21.72 5.36
CA PRO A 36 -6.70 -20.93 6.41
C PRO A 36 -7.50 -21.84 7.35
N ARG A 37 -7.29 -21.75 8.67
CA ARG A 37 -8.02 -22.56 9.66
C ARG A 37 -8.54 -21.73 10.83
N GLY A 38 -9.81 -21.96 11.17
CA GLY A 38 -10.44 -21.40 12.36
C GLY A 38 -10.57 -19.87 12.34
N ASN A 39 -10.87 -19.30 13.50
CA ASN A 39 -11.14 -17.87 13.63
C ASN A 39 -9.89 -16.99 13.42
N GLU A 40 -8.70 -17.54 13.73
CA GLU A 40 -7.42 -16.82 13.59
C GLU A 40 -7.06 -16.52 12.13
N ASP A 41 -7.59 -17.28 11.18
CA ASP A 41 -7.32 -17.11 9.75
C ASP A 41 -8.51 -16.54 8.97
N LEU A 42 -9.56 -16.07 9.64
CA LEU A 42 -10.73 -15.47 8.99
C LEU A 42 -10.33 -14.34 8.04
N TRP A 43 -9.29 -13.59 8.38
CA TRP A 43 -8.77 -12.55 7.51
C TRP A 43 -8.33 -13.08 6.14
N LEU A 44 -7.65 -14.23 6.09
CA LEU A 44 -7.17 -14.85 4.85
C LEU A 44 -8.34 -15.32 3.97
N LEU A 45 -9.40 -15.86 4.58
CA LEU A 45 -10.63 -16.25 3.87
C LEU A 45 -11.42 -15.06 3.35
N ARG A 46 -11.47 -14.00 4.16
CA ARG A 46 -12.16 -12.75 3.82
C ARG A 46 -11.47 -11.99 2.70
N ASN A 47 -10.14 -12.06 2.66
CA ASN A 47 -9.29 -11.36 1.74
C ASN A 47 -8.66 -12.35 0.74
N LYS A 48 -9.49 -12.91 -0.13
CA LYS A 48 -9.09 -13.93 -1.11
C LYS A 48 -7.98 -13.44 -2.03
N VAL A 49 -7.12 -14.37 -2.46
CA VAL A 49 -6.13 -14.14 -3.51
C VAL A 49 -6.85 -13.94 -4.84
N GLN A 50 -6.63 -12.82 -5.52
CA GLN A 50 -7.16 -12.59 -6.86
C GLN A 50 -6.10 -12.85 -7.92
N LEU A 51 -6.43 -13.66 -8.92
CA LEU A 51 -5.60 -13.91 -10.09
C LEU A 51 -6.42 -13.69 -11.37
N ASN A 52 -6.00 -12.75 -12.20
CA ASN A 52 -6.59 -12.51 -13.51
C ASN A 52 -5.67 -13.08 -14.59
N TRP A 53 -6.15 -14.09 -15.33
CA TRP A 53 -5.38 -14.77 -16.35
C TRP A 53 -5.62 -14.22 -17.77
N TYR A 54 -6.63 -13.36 -17.96
CA TYR A 54 -6.97 -12.79 -19.27
C TYR A 54 -5.82 -12.02 -19.94
N PRO A 55 -5.09 -11.11 -19.25
CA PRO A 55 -3.98 -10.38 -19.87
C PRO A 55 -2.89 -11.32 -20.41
N LYS A 56 -2.69 -12.46 -19.75
CA LYS A 56 -1.69 -13.44 -20.15
C LYS A 56 -2.12 -14.23 -21.38
N ILE A 57 -3.41 -14.60 -21.45
CA ILE A 57 -4.00 -15.20 -22.65
C ILE A 57 -3.90 -14.23 -23.84
N GLN A 58 -4.22 -12.96 -23.61
CA GLN A 58 -4.12 -11.91 -24.64
C GLN A 58 -2.68 -11.76 -25.13
N ALA A 59 -1.69 -11.73 -24.23
CA ALA A 59 -0.27 -11.66 -24.61
C ALA A 59 0.18 -12.89 -25.43
N MET A 60 -0.28 -14.09 -25.07
CA MET A 60 -0.01 -15.31 -25.84
C MET A 60 -0.68 -15.30 -27.22
N LYS A 61 -1.89 -14.76 -27.34
CA LYS A 61 -2.62 -14.62 -28.61
C LYS A 61 -2.09 -13.49 -29.51
N ALA A 62 -1.66 -12.37 -28.92
CA ALA A 62 -1.12 -11.22 -29.65
C ALA A 62 0.21 -11.52 -30.36
N ALA A 63 0.92 -12.58 -29.97
CA ALA A 63 2.03 -13.15 -30.74
C ALA A 63 1.61 -13.82 -32.06
N GLY A 64 0.30 -13.89 -32.36
CA GLY A 64 -0.25 -14.58 -33.52
C GLY A 64 -1.43 -13.91 -34.25
N LEU A 65 -1.88 -12.71 -33.87
CA LEU A 65 -2.74 -11.73 -34.60
C LEU A 65 -3.50 -10.82 -33.61
N THR A 66 -3.89 -9.63 -34.07
CA THR A 66 -4.46 -8.51 -33.30
C THR A 66 -5.97 -8.60 -33.02
N GLY A 67 -6.36 -8.28 -31.79
CA GLY A 67 -7.56 -7.49 -31.46
C GLY A 67 -8.85 -8.24 -31.08
N ASP A 68 -9.33 -8.04 -29.85
CA ASP A 68 -10.68 -7.53 -29.55
C ASP A 68 -10.76 -7.06 -28.08
N ASP A 69 -11.09 -5.79 -27.89
CA ASP A 69 -11.31 -5.12 -26.60
C ASP A 69 -12.82 -4.94 -26.40
N GLY A 70 -13.46 -5.98 -25.87
CA GLY A 70 -14.85 -5.95 -25.44
C GLY A 70 -14.96 -6.17 -23.95
N LEU A 71 -15.53 -5.21 -23.22
CA LEU A 71 -15.96 -5.31 -21.82
C LEU A 71 -17.04 -6.41 -21.66
N THR A 72 -16.64 -7.66 -21.72
CA THR A 72 -17.44 -8.81 -21.28
C THR A 72 -17.23 -9.02 -19.79
N ALA A 73 -18.28 -9.46 -19.09
CA ALA A 73 -18.13 -9.94 -17.73
C ALA A 73 -17.11 -11.10 -17.73
N LEU A 74 -15.96 -10.91 -17.08
CA LEU A 74 -14.91 -11.93 -17.03
C LEU A 74 -15.45 -13.19 -16.35
N ASP A 75 -15.19 -14.34 -16.96
CA ASP A 75 -15.50 -15.64 -16.39
C ASP A 75 -14.70 -15.87 -15.11
N ARG A 76 -15.30 -16.62 -14.18
CA ARG A 76 -14.67 -17.10 -12.95
C ARG A 76 -14.55 -18.60 -12.99
N GLY A 77 -13.42 -19.12 -12.54
CA GLY A 77 -13.19 -20.56 -12.44
C GLY A 77 -12.33 -20.93 -11.24
N SER A 78 -12.07 -22.22 -11.08
CA SER A 78 -11.20 -22.77 -10.03
C SER A 78 -10.52 -24.04 -10.52
N LEU A 79 -9.35 -24.34 -9.99
CA LEU A 79 -8.71 -25.64 -10.17
C LEU A 79 -9.51 -26.67 -9.35
N THR A 80 -10.25 -27.53 -10.04
CA THR A 80 -11.01 -28.63 -9.41
C THR A 80 -10.07 -29.76 -8.97
N PRO A 81 -10.51 -30.70 -8.11
CA PRO A 81 -9.70 -31.85 -7.71
C PRO A 81 -9.11 -32.65 -8.88
N ARG A 82 -9.83 -32.72 -10.01
CA ARG A 82 -9.33 -33.37 -11.23
C ARG A 82 -8.15 -32.64 -11.86
N HIS A 83 -8.15 -31.30 -11.83
CA HIS A 83 -6.98 -30.53 -12.27
C HIS A 83 -5.81 -30.78 -11.34
N VAL A 84 -6.04 -30.67 -10.02
CA VAL A 84 -5.01 -30.82 -8.99
C VAL A 84 -4.31 -32.18 -9.08
N ALA A 85 -5.06 -33.25 -9.36
CA ALA A 85 -4.51 -34.60 -9.52
C ALA A 85 -3.51 -34.74 -10.70
N LEU A 86 -3.55 -33.85 -11.68
CA LEU A 86 -2.66 -33.87 -12.85
C LEU A 86 -1.40 -33.01 -12.66
N LEU A 87 -1.37 -32.15 -11.65
CA LEU A 87 -0.30 -31.18 -11.44
C LEU A 87 0.94 -31.82 -10.81
N ASP A 88 2.11 -31.29 -11.17
CA ASP A 88 3.37 -31.63 -10.53
C ASP A 88 3.52 -30.85 -9.22
N MET A 89 3.21 -31.55 -8.13
CA MET A 89 3.24 -31.00 -6.78
C MET A 89 4.67 -30.74 -6.28
N ASP A 90 5.66 -31.51 -6.71
CA ASP A 90 7.06 -31.32 -6.32
C ASP A 90 7.63 -30.07 -6.99
N ARG A 91 7.36 -29.91 -8.29
CA ARG A 91 7.67 -28.68 -9.02
C ARG A 91 7.04 -27.45 -8.37
N ALA A 92 5.75 -27.50 -8.05
CA ALA A 92 5.06 -26.39 -7.39
C ALA A 92 5.67 -26.06 -6.02
N TRP A 93 6.09 -27.09 -5.27
CA TRP A 93 6.78 -26.92 -4.00
C TRP A 93 8.17 -26.28 -4.17
N PHE A 94 9.00 -26.78 -5.08
CA PHE A 94 10.33 -26.22 -5.36
C PHE A 94 10.24 -24.76 -5.81
N GLU A 95 9.25 -24.42 -6.64
CA GLU A 95 8.98 -23.05 -7.05
C GLU A 95 8.61 -22.13 -5.88
N LEU A 96 7.90 -22.63 -4.86
CA LEU A 96 7.65 -21.88 -3.63
C LEU A 96 8.89 -21.75 -2.74
N ILE A 97 9.73 -22.80 -2.65
CA ILE A 97 11.00 -22.73 -1.91
C ILE A 97 11.93 -21.68 -2.54
N ARG A 98 12.05 -21.68 -3.88
CA ARG A 98 12.78 -20.65 -4.61
C ARG A 98 12.22 -19.25 -4.33
N PHE A 99 10.90 -19.09 -4.45
CA PHE A 99 10.21 -17.82 -4.18
C PHE A 99 10.46 -17.29 -2.76
N LYS A 100 10.45 -18.16 -1.75
CA LYS A 100 10.80 -17.85 -0.35
C LYS A 100 12.25 -17.37 -0.24
N ASN A 101 13.18 -18.06 -0.89
CA ASN A 101 14.61 -17.77 -0.84
C ASN A 101 14.94 -16.43 -1.50
N ASP A 102 14.36 -16.14 -2.67
CA ASP A 102 14.53 -14.86 -3.39
C ASP A 102 14.10 -13.64 -2.54
N ARG A 103 13.24 -13.86 -1.54
CA ARG A 103 12.74 -12.82 -0.61
C ARG A 103 13.46 -12.79 0.73
N GLY A 104 14.42 -13.67 0.97
CA GLY A 104 15.14 -13.78 2.24
C GLY A 104 14.22 -14.13 3.42
N TRP A 105 13.17 -14.92 3.18
CA TRP A 105 12.22 -15.38 4.19
C TRP A 105 12.70 -16.65 4.88
N HIS A 106 13.91 -16.67 5.40
CA HIS A 106 14.55 -17.88 5.93
C HIS A 106 13.73 -18.53 7.08
N ASN A 107 13.02 -17.72 7.86
CA ASN A 107 12.14 -18.14 8.96
C ASN A 107 10.73 -18.57 8.52
N PHE A 108 10.51 -18.95 7.26
CA PHE A 108 9.21 -19.41 6.76
C PHE A 108 9.23 -20.90 6.41
N ASN A 109 8.46 -21.73 7.12
CA ASN A 109 8.37 -23.15 6.81
C ASN A 109 7.28 -23.39 5.74
N ILE A 110 7.62 -24.12 4.68
CA ILE A 110 6.68 -24.52 3.61
C ILE A 110 6.71 -26.04 3.50
N PRO A 111 5.85 -26.76 4.23
CA PRO A 111 5.78 -28.21 4.11
C PRO A 111 5.28 -28.63 2.73
N ARG A 112 5.84 -29.70 2.16
CA ARG A 112 5.42 -30.24 0.87
C ARG A 112 3.92 -30.62 0.83
N ARG A 113 3.40 -31.15 1.93
CA ARG A 113 1.97 -31.45 2.12
C ARG A 113 1.07 -30.21 2.12
N ALA A 114 1.61 -29.01 2.31
CA ALA A 114 0.81 -27.78 2.30
C ALA A 114 0.34 -27.43 0.87
N ILE A 115 1.11 -27.80 -0.15
CA ILE A 115 0.82 -27.53 -1.56
C ILE A 115 -0.50 -28.18 -1.97
N GLU A 116 -0.59 -29.49 -1.79
CA GLU A 116 -1.77 -30.27 -2.14
C GLU A 116 -3.00 -29.82 -1.34
N ARG A 117 -2.85 -29.63 -0.02
CA ARG A 117 -3.94 -29.13 0.83
C ARG A 117 -4.46 -27.76 0.41
N LEU A 118 -3.58 -26.87 -0.04
CA LEU A 118 -3.98 -25.54 -0.51
C LEU A 118 -4.69 -25.61 -1.86
N LEU A 119 -4.19 -26.42 -2.79
CA LEU A 119 -4.79 -26.53 -4.13
C LEU A 119 -6.11 -27.30 -4.14
N THR A 120 -6.34 -28.16 -3.15
CA THR A 120 -7.60 -28.90 -3.01
C THR A 120 -8.79 -27.99 -2.64
N ASP A 121 -8.52 -26.83 -2.05
CA ASP A 121 -9.52 -25.87 -1.59
C ASP A 121 -9.50 -24.60 -2.46
N SER A 122 -10.67 -24.13 -2.88
CA SER A 122 -10.83 -22.90 -3.66
C SER A 122 -11.28 -21.69 -2.84
N ASP A 123 -11.60 -21.87 -1.56
CA ASP A 123 -12.23 -20.82 -0.74
C ASP A 123 -11.33 -19.61 -0.51
N TRP A 124 -10.02 -19.77 -0.63
CA TRP A 124 -9.04 -18.71 -0.40
C TRP A 124 -8.67 -17.90 -1.64
N TYR A 125 -9.19 -18.22 -2.84
CA TYR A 125 -8.88 -17.48 -4.06
C TYR A 125 -10.07 -17.22 -4.99
N GLU A 126 -9.89 -16.27 -5.90
CA GLU A 126 -10.73 -16.00 -7.05
C GLU A 126 -9.85 -15.96 -8.30
N LEU A 127 -10.17 -16.82 -9.27
CA LEU A 127 -9.46 -16.92 -10.54
C LEU A 127 -10.38 -16.43 -11.68
N LEU A 128 -9.98 -15.33 -12.32
CA LEU A 128 -10.64 -14.82 -13.53
C LEU A 128 -9.96 -15.46 -14.74
N ILE A 129 -10.68 -16.35 -15.40
CA ILE A 129 -10.15 -17.16 -16.50
C ILE A 129 -11.30 -17.65 -17.39
N PRO A 130 -11.14 -17.68 -18.73
CA PRO A 130 -12.14 -18.27 -19.60
C PRO A 130 -12.39 -19.73 -19.26
N THR A 131 -13.66 -20.13 -19.22
CA THR A 131 -14.06 -21.52 -18.89
C THR A 131 -13.36 -22.54 -19.78
N ALA A 132 -13.19 -22.24 -21.07
CA ALA A 132 -12.51 -23.08 -22.04
C ALA A 132 -11.03 -23.38 -21.71
N VAL A 133 -10.37 -22.62 -20.83
CA VAL A 133 -8.99 -22.94 -20.42
C VAL A 133 -8.98 -23.99 -19.31
N LEU A 134 -10.07 -24.15 -18.56
CA LEU A 134 -10.23 -25.16 -17.49
C LEU A 134 -10.99 -26.41 -17.97
N THR A 135 -11.35 -26.50 -19.24
CA THR A 135 -11.97 -27.73 -19.76
C THR A 135 -10.93 -28.83 -19.89
N LEU A 136 -11.26 -30.00 -19.35
CA LEU A 136 -10.45 -31.23 -19.40
C LEU A 136 -10.60 -31.91 -20.77
N ASP A 137 -10.20 -31.24 -21.83
CA ASP A 137 -10.31 -31.71 -23.23
C ASP A 137 -8.94 -31.91 -23.92
N SER A 138 -7.85 -31.37 -23.36
CA SER A 138 -6.49 -31.49 -23.89
C SER A 138 -5.43 -31.42 -22.79
N LEU A 139 -4.39 -32.26 -22.89
CA LEU A 139 -3.23 -32.25 -22.01
C LEU A 139 -2.29 -31.07 -22.28
N ASP A 140 -2.40 -30.39 -23.42
CA ASP A 140 -1.60 -29.20 -23.73
C ASP A 140 -1.88 -28.02 -22.77
N LYS A 141 -3.00 -28.09 -22.05
CA LYS A 141 -3.38 -27.11 -21.02
C LYS A 141 -2.70 -27.37 -19.68
N LEU A 142 -2.08 -28.53 -19.48
CA LEU A 142 -1.44 -28.89 -18.21
C LEU A 142 -0.34 -27.89 -17.78
N PRO A 143 0.57 -27.42 -18.66
CA PRO A 143 1.54 -26.39 -18.31
C PRO A 143 0.87 -25.08 -17.85
N VAL A 144 -0.28 -24.73 -18.43
CA VAL A 144 -1.04 -23.54 -18.06
C VAL A 144 -1.64 -23.69 -16.66
N TRP A 145 -2.24 -24.85 -16.35
CA TRP A 145 -2.77 -25.13 -15.02
C TRP A 145 -1.68 -25.16 -13.95
N GLN A 146 -0.52 -25.73 -14.28
CA GLN A 146 0.66 -25.73 -13.41
C GLN A 146 1.09 -24.30 -13.07
N GLU A 147 1.17 -23.43 -14.09
CA GLU A 147 1.58 -22.04 -13.88
C GLU A 147 0.54 -21.23 -13.09
N ILE A 148 -0.75 -21.49 -13.29
CA ILE A 148 -1.84 -20.91 -12.49
C ILE A 148 -1.69 -21.34 -11.03
N ALA A 149 -1.49 -22.62 -10.77
CA ALA A 149 -1.31 -23.15 -9.42
C ALA A 149 -0.10 -22.51 -8.72
N GLU A 150 1.05 -22.46 -9.39
CA GLU A 150 2.26 -21.81 -8.89
C GLU A 150 2.03 -20.32 -8.59
N SER A 151 1.31 -19.61 -9.47
CA SER A 151 0.98 -18.19 -9.29
C SER A 151 0.06 -17.95 -8.09
N LEU A 152 -0.98 -18.78 -7.94
CA LEU A 152 -1.91 -18.72 -6.80
C LEU A 152 -1.17 -19.00 -5.48
N LEU A 153 -0.37 -20.06 -5.44
CA LEU A 153 0.42 -20.45 -4.27
C LEU A 153 1.40 -19.35 -3.86
N LYS A 154 2.14 -18.76 -4.82
CA LYS A 154 3.10 -17.66 -4.55
C LYS A 154 2.39 -16.45 -3.93
N LYS A 155 1.24 -16.05 -4.48
CA LYS A 155 0.43 -14.96 -3.94
C LYS A 155 -0.12 -15.26 -2.54
N TYR A 156 -0.59 -16.48 -2.31
CA TYR A 156 -1.08 -16.89 -0.99
C TYR A 156 0.04 -16.93 0.04
N ALA A 157 1.20 -17.53 -0.30
CA ALA A 157 2.35 -17.62 0.59
C ALA A 157 2.84 -16.22 1.02
N GLU A 158 2.90 -15.26 0.09
CA GLU A 158 3.24 -13.87 0.39
C GLU A 158 2.23 -13.19 1.31
N ARG A 159 0.93 -13.43 1.07
CA ARG A 159 -0.15 -12.91 1.90
C ARG A 159 -0.14 -13.52 3.31
N TYR A 160 0.05 -14.84 3.41
CA TYR A 160 0.15 -15.59 4.65
C TYR A 160 1.35 -15.12 5.50
N TYR A 161 2.54 -15.04 4.91
CA TYR A 161 3.75 -14.58 5.59
C TYR A 161 3.59 -13.13 6.09
N SER A 162 3.08 -12.24 5.23
CA SER A 162 2.81 -10.85 5.60
C SER A 162 1.76 -10.72 6.71
N TYR A 163 0.78 -11.62 6.72
CA TYR A 163 -0.25 -11.68 7.76
C TYR A 163 0.33 -12.08 9.11
N ARG A 164 1.07 -13.20 9.16
CA ARG A 164 1.74 -13.67 10.37
C ARG A 164 2.75 -12.66 10.92
N LYS A 165 3.53 -12.02 10.03
CA LYS A 165 4.48 -10.97 10.40
C LYS A 165 3.82 -9.84 11.18
N LYS A 166 2.72 -9.31 10.66
CA LYS A 166 2.06 -8.15 11.25
C LYS A 166 1.30 -8.50 12.53
N ALA A 167 0.67 -9.67 12.59
CA ALA A 167 0.05 -10.17 13.82
C ALA A 167 1.06 -10.21 14.97
N TRP A 168 2.31 -10.60 14.67
CA TRP A 168 3.39 -10.58 15.65
C TRP A 168 3.92 -9.18 15.95
N GLU A 169 3.98 -8.27 14.98
CA GLU A 169 4.46 -6.89 15.17
C GLU A 169 3.47 -6.00 15.95
N GLU A 170 2.17 -6.28 15.89
CA GLU A 170 1.11 -5.42 16.45
C GLU A 170 1.24 -5.13 17.96
N PRO A 171 1.54 -6.10 18.85
CA PRO A 171 1.75 -5.83 20.27
C PRO A 171 2.97 -4.95 20.57
N HIS A 172 3.84 -4.74 19.57
CA HIS A 172 5.08 -3.96 19.68
C HIS A 172 4.95 -2.55 19.10
N LEU A 173 3.73 -2.12 18.77
CA LEU A 173 3.46 -0.73 18.38
C LEU A 173 3.58 0.24 19.57
N GLU A 174 4.01 1.46 19.30
CA GLU A 174 4.18 2.54 20.28
C GLU A 174 3.70 3.89 19.75
N TYR A 175 3.35 4.80 20.67
CA TYR A 175 3.28 6.24 20.35
C TYR A 175 4.68 6.85 20.46
N ALA A 176 5.19 7.37 19.34
CA ALA A 176 6.45 8.08 19.27
C ALA A 176 6.24 9.54 18.88
N GLU A 177 7.21 10.41 19.15
CA GLU A 177 7.24 11.75 18.56
C GLU A 177 7.68 11.66 17.09
N LEU A 178 6.99 12.38 16.21
CA LEU A 178 7.34 12.51 14.81
C LEU A 178 8.64 13.33 14.72
N ALA A 179 9.73 12.66 14.39
CA ALA A 179 11.05 13.27 14.24
C ALA A 179 11.30 13.71 12.79
N ALA A 180 12.28 14.58 12.58
CA ALA A 180 12.61 15.11 11.26
C ALA A 180 13.17 14.05 10.30
N ASP A 181 13.70 12.95 10.84
CA ASP A 181 14.22 11.79 10.11
C ASP A 181 13.16 10.68 9.91
N ASP A 182 11.89 10.95 10.22
CA ASP A 182 10.82 9.97 10.04
C ASP A 182 10.71 9.54 8.57
N PRO A 183 10.59 8.23 8.28
CA PRO A 183 10.56 7.71 6.91
C PRO A 183 9.33 8.15 6.08
N ASN A 184 8.36 8.85 6.68
CA ASN A 184 7.29 9.53 5.94
C ASN A 184 7.72 10.84 5.29
N PHE A 185 8.86 11.41 5.67
CA PHE A 185 9.48 12.52 4.96
C PHE A 185 10.31 11.98 3.78
N PRO A 186 10.16 12.53 2.56
CA PRO A 186 10.93 12.12 1.40
C PRO A 186 12.44 12.04 1.65
N GLU A 187 13.05 10.87 1.43
CA GLU A 187 14.50 10.63 1.59
C GLU A 187 15.08 10.94 2.99
N ALA A 188 14.23 11.11 4.01
CA ALA A 188 14.65 11.29 5.40
C ALA A 188 15.26 9.99 5.95
N GLY A 189 16.54 10.06 6.34
CA GLY A 189 17.27 8.96 6.96
C GLY A 189 18.13 8.08 6.03
N SER A 190 18.08 8.27 4.71
CA SER A 190 18.97 7.54 3.76
C SER A 190 19.95 8.41 2.98
N ALA A 191 19.66 9.71 2.88
CA ALA A 191 20.50 10.67 2.18
C ALA A 191 21.38 11.47 3.16
N VAL A 192 22.41 12.16 2.66
CA VAL A 192 23.31 13.02 3.45
C VAL A 192 23.36 14.40 2.81
N GLY A 193 23.33 15.47 3.63
CA GLY A 193 23.43 16.85 3.15
C GLY A 193 22.19 17.28 2.36
N GLU A 194 22.39 17.92 1.20
CA GLU A 194 21.34 18.50 0.35
C GLU A 194 20.40 17.47 -0.29
N GLU A 195 20.71 16.18 -0.21
CA GLU A 195 19.87 15.10 -0.72
C GLU A 195 18.81 14.62 0.29
N GLN A 196 18.83 15.08 1.55
CA GLN A 196 17.76 14.79 2.50
C GLN A 196 16.53 15.65 2.21
N GLY A 197 15.33 15.05 2.25
CA GLY A 197 14.09 15.85 2.15
C GLY A 197 13.77 16.32 0.74
N VAL A 198 14.06 15.53 -0.30
CA VAL A 198 13.93 15.98 -1.71
C VAL A 198 12.93 15.15 -2.53
N TYR A 199 12.39 15.78 -3.57
CA TYR A 199 11.80 15.09 -4.70
C TYR A 199 12.83 14.92 -5.81
N ARG A 200 12.95 13.70 -6.34
CA ARG A 200 13.69 13.42 -7.56
C ARG A 200 12.71 13.31 -8.72
N ILE A 201 12.78 14.26 -9.64
CA ILE A 201 11.97 14.29 -10.87
C ILE A 201 12.88 13.87 -12.03
N THR A 202 12.52 12.78 -12.71
CA THR A 202 13.20 12.32 -13.92
C THR A 202 12.32 12.61 -15.11
N VAL A 203 12.87 13.28 -16.12
CA VAL A 203 12.15 13.73 -17.32
C VAL A 203 12.92 13.29 -18.56
N GLU A 204 12.22 12.85 -19.60
CA GLU A 204 12.85 12.58 -20.90
C GLU A 204 13.50 13.83 -21.48
N LYS A 205 14.64 13.66 -22.16
CA LYS A 205 15.39 14.75 -22.77
C LYS A 205 14.61 15.51 -23.85
N SER A 206 13.57 14.91 -24.42
CA SER A 206 12.68 15.56 -25.40
C SER A 206 11.85 16.71 -24.79
N GLU A 207 11.59 16.68 -23.48
CA GLU A 207 10.72 17.63 -22.77
C GLU A 207 11.46 18.94 -22.38
N GLN A 208 12.09 19.62 -23.34
CA GLN A 208 12.96 20.77 -23.08
C GLN A 208 12.27 21.93 -22.34
N THR A 209 11.00 22.21 -22.67
CA THR A 209 10.19 23.22 -21.98
C THR A 209 9.99 22.88 -20.51
N LEU A 210 9.61 21.63 -20.23
CA LEU A 210 9.37 21.17 -18.87
C LEU A 210 10.66 21.14 -18.05
N ILE A 211 11.77 20.70 -18.65
CA ILE A 211 13.10 20.71 -18.01
C ILE A 211 13.48 22.14 -17.60
N THR A 212 13.29 23.12 -18.49
CA THR A 212 13.60 24.53 -18.21
C THR A 212 12.76 25.07 -17.06
N GLN A 213 11.45 24.81 -17.08
CA GLN A 213 10.53 25.18 -16.01
C GLN A 213 10.91 24.54 -14.67
N LEU A 214 11.19 23.24 -14.64
CA LEU A 214 11.56 22.52 -13.43
C LEU A 214 12.87 23.00 -12.84
N ARG A 215 13.87 23.35 -13.66
CA ARG A 215 15.13 23.93 -13.19
C ARG A 215 14.91 25.27 -12.49
N ALA A 216 14.11 26.15 -13.08
CA ALA A 216 13.77 27.44 -12.47
C ALA A 216 13.07 27.26 -11.12
N ILE A 217 12.06 26.38 -11.05
CA ILE A 217 11.37 26.07 -9.78
C ILE A 217 12.31 25.44 -8.75
N GLY A 218 13.19 24.53 -9.18
CA GLY A 218 14.20 23.93 -8.29
C GLY A 218 15.11 24.98 -7.65
N ASP A 219 15.53 25.98 -8.44
CA ASP A 219 16.36 27.08 -7.93
C ASP A 219 15.58 28.00 -6.99
N GLU A 220 14.34 28.35 -7.31
CA GLU A 220 13.46 29.14 -6.43
C GLU A 220 13.21 28.43 -5.09
N LEU A 221 13.04 27.11 -5.10
CA LEU A 221 12.86 26.30 -3.89
C LEU A 221 14.15 26.27 -3.05
N ARG A 222 15.32 26.06 -3.66
CA ARG A 222 16.62 26.09 -2.95
C ARG A 222 16.89 27.45 -2.31
N ARG A 223 16.57 28.54 -3.00
CA ARG A 223 16.72 29.92 -2.49
C ARG A 223 15.59 30.34 -1.54
N ARG A 224 14.58 29.50 -1.33
CA ARG A 224 13.37 29.80 -0.53
C ARG A 224 12.60 31.03 -1.02
N THR A 225 12.64 31.30 -2.32
CA THR A 225 11.92 32.41 -2.97
C THR A 225 10.64 31.95 -3.67
N TYR A 226 10.39 30.65 -3.76
CA TYR A 226 9.16 30.11 -4.36
C TYR A 226 7.91 30.52 -3.57
N ALA A 227 7.04 31.32 -4.19
CA ALA A 227 5.85 31.90 -3.54
C ALA A 227 4.51 31.40 -4.09
N ASP A 228 4.51 30.76 -5.27
CA ASP A 228 3.29 30.32 -5.94
C ASP A 228 2.51 29.33 -5.06
N GLN A 229 1.22 29.60 -4.83
CA GLN A 229 0.36 28.71 -4.04
C GLN A 229 0.04 27.42 -4.79
N HIS A 230 -0.06 27.52 -6.12
CA HIS A 230 -0.34 26.43 -7.02
C HIS A 230 0.24 26.77 -8.40
N LYS A 231 1.05 25.87 -8.98
CA LYS A 231 1.64 26.06 -10.31
C LYS A 231 1.62 24.76 -11.11
N LYS A 232 1.14 24.85 -12.35
CA LYS A 232 1.17 23.77 -13.32
C LYS A 232 2.22 24.05 -14.39
N LEU A 233 3.13 23.11 -14.56
CA LEU A 233 4.19 23.07 -15.57
C LEU A 233 3.77 22.07 -16.65
N THR A 234 4.00 22.43 -17.90
CA THR A 234 3.53 21.67 -19.07
C THR A 234 4.66 21.53 -20.07
N GLY A 235 4.98 20.29 -20.41
CA GLY A 235 5.79 19.90 -21.55
C GLY A 235 4.93 19.46 -22.73
N ALA A 236 5.53 18.77 -23.68
CA ALA A 236 4.84 18.21 -24.84
C ALA A 236 3.96 17.02 -24.45
N ASN A 237 4.50 16.08 -23.66
CA ASN A 237 3.81 14.84 -23.26
C ASN A 237 3.77 14.62 -21.74
N ALA A 238 4.23 15.61 -20.96
CA ALA A 238 4.26 15.55 -19.50
C ALA A 238 3.75 16.84 -18.85
N THR A 239 3.22 16.69 -17.64
CA THR A 239 2.82 17.79 -16.77
C THR A 239 3.30 17.54 -15.34
N VAL A 240 3.70 18.62 -14.65
CA VAL A 240 4.05 18.60 -13.24
C VAL A 240 3.29 19.74 -12.55
N GLU A 241 2.59 19.43 -11.48
CA GLU A 241 1.73 20.36 -10.76
C GLU A 241 2.21 20.41 -9.30
N LEU A 242 2.53 21.62 -8.82
CA LEU A 242 3.04 21.88 -7.48
C LEU A 242 1.99 22.65 -6.68
N ILE A 243 1.65 22.18 -5.48
CA ILE A 243 0.75 22.87 -4.56
C ILE A 243 1.43 23.12 -3.22
N ARG A 244 1.38 24.37 -2.75
CA ARG A 244 1.80 24.75 -1.40
C ARG A 244 0.62 24.66 -0.45
N PHE A 245 0.84 23.98 0.66
CA PHE A 245 -0.15 23.89 1.72
C PHE A 245 0.58 24.08 3.05
N GLN A 246 0.43 25.25 3.66
CA GLN A 246 1.18 25.64 4.87
C GLN A 246 0.93 24.71 6.07
N HIS A 247 -0.20 24.01 6.07
CA HIS A 247 -0.51 23.00 7.08
C HIS A 247 0.08 21.62 6.74
N HIS A 248 0.69 21.41 5.58
CA HIS A 248 1.41 20.17 5.28
C HIS A 248 2.83 20.23 5.83
N LEU A 249 3.29 19.14 6.43
CA LEU A 249 4.62 19.06 7.07
C LEU A 249 5.79 18.98 6.07
N PHE A 250 5.49 18.88 4.77
CA PHE A 250 6.47 18.80 3.69
C PHE A 250 5.95 19.51 2.43
N GLU A 251 6.54 20.63 2.04
CA GLU A 251 6.05 21.42 0.90
C GLU A 251 7.15 21.72 -0.13
N PRO A 252 6.80 21.90 -1.42
CA PRO A 252 5.47 21.73 -2.02
C PRO A 252 5.08 20.25 -2.18
N LEU A 253 3.80 19.97 -2.40
CA LEU A 253 3.34 18.65 -2.85
C LEU A 253 3.29 18.60 -4.38
N ILE A 254 3.62 17.44 -4.95
CA ILE A 254 3.75 17.27 -6.41
C ILE A 254 2.73 16.26 -6.93
N ARG A 255 2.03 16.63 -8.00
CA ARG A 255 1.34 15.71 -8.93
C ARG A 255 2.09 15.70 -10.26
N ALA A 256 2.17 14.54 -10.89
CA ALA A 256 2.79 14.41 -12.21
C ALA A 256 1.92 13.53 -13.11
N GLY A 257 1.92 13.81 -14.41
CA GLY A 257 1.20 13.02 -15.41
C GLY A 257 1.92 13.03 -16.74
N GLY A 258 1.82 11.94 -17.49
CA GLY A 258 2.56 11.71 -18.74
C GLY A 258 3.62 10.62 -18.59
N ALA A 259 3.90 9.90 -19.68
CA ALA A 259 4.86 8.79 -19.68
C ALA A 259 6.33 9.29 -19.63
N SER A 260 6.58 10.51 -20.10
CA SER A 260 7.90 11.13 -20.18
C SER A 260 8.40 11.76 -18.87
N VAL A 261 7.66 11.59 -17.75
CA VAL A 261 8.03 12.08 -16.42
C VAL A 261 7.79 11.05 -15.32
N SER A 262 8.71 10.96 -14.38
CA SER A 262 8.54 10.19 -13.14
C SER A 262 9.05 10.96 -11.93
N VAL A 263 8.43 10.73 -10.77
CA VAL A 263 8.73 11.43 -9.52
C VAL A 263 8.96 10.40 -8.40
N LYS A 264 10.03 10.62 -7.61
CA LYS A 264 10.32 9.86 -6.39
C LYS A 264 10.44 10.83 -5.20
N PRO A 265 9.77 10.56 -4.07
CA PRO A 265 8.71 9.57 -3.87
C PRO A 265 7.52 9.77 -4.83
N VAL A 266 6.73 8.72 -5.03
CA VAL A 266 5.60 8.70 -6.00
C VAL A 266 4.76 9.96 -5.85
N ALA A 267 4.45 10.67 -6.94
CA ALA A 267 3.63 11.88 -6.91
C ALA A 267 2.17 11.62 -6.47
N LEU A 268 1.43 12.68 -6.13
CA LEU A 268 -0.01 12.60 -5.88
C LEU A 268 -0.75 12.14 -7.13
N ASN A 269 -1.78 11.32 -6.96
CA ASN A 269 -2.78 11.10 -8.01
C ASN A 269 -3.89 12.17 -7.97
N ASP A 270 -4.80 12.14 -8.94
CA ASP A 270 -5.89 13.12 -9.06
C ASP A 270 -6.81 13.17 -7.84
N GLY A 271 -7.06 12.02 -7.19
CA GLY A 271 -7.89 11.94 -5.99
C GLY A 271 -7.22 12.61 -4.79
N GLU A 272 -5.94 12.31 -4.60
CA GLU A 272 -5.10 12.90 -3.55
C GLU A 272 -4.92 14.41 -3.77
N MET A 273 -4.65 14.85 -5.00
CA MET A 273 -4.54 16.26 -5.35
C MET A 273 -5.83 17.03 -5.03
N ARG A 274 -6.99 16.52 -5.47
CA ARG A 274 -8.29 17.15 -5.15
C ARG A 274 -8.55 17.24 -3.65
N PHE A 275 -8.15 16.22 -2.89
CA PHE A 275 -8.29 16.24 -1.43
C PHE A 275 -7.44 17.35 -0.81
N VAL A 276 -6.17 17.43 -1.19
CA VAL A 276 -5.24 18.46 -0.69
C VAL A 276 -5.73 19.86 -1.06
N SER A 277 -6.14 20.09 -2.31
CA SER A 277 -6.66 21.39 -2.75
C SER A 277 -7.89 21.81 -1.95
N ARG A 278 -8.86 20.93 -1.75
CA ARG A 278 -10.07 21.24 -0.97
C ARG A 278 -9.77 21.49 0.51
N LEU A 279 -8.85 20.73 1.09
CA LEU A 279 -8.47 20.95 2.50
C LEU A 279 -7.73 22.28 2.65
N LYS A 280 -6.86 22.63 1.70
CA LYS A 280 -6.20 23.94 1.63
C LYS A 280 -7.21 25.06 1.56
N GLU A 281 -8.14 25.02 0.59
CA GLU A 281 -9.21 26.01 0.43
C GLU A 281 -10.04 26.16 1.71
N TYR A 282 -10.41 25.04 2.36
CA TYR A 282 -11.16 25.09 3.61
C TYR A 282 -10.38 25.80 4.73
N CYS A 283 -9.08 25.51 4.87
CA CYS A 283 -8.24 26.15 5.89
C CYS A 283 -8.10 27.65 5.67
N GLU A 284 -7.96 28.07 4.42
CA GLU A 284 -7.84 29.48 4.02
C GLU A 284 -9.14 30.25 4.19
N GLN A 285 -10.30 29.61 4.00
CA GLN A 285 -11.61 30.21 4.24
C GLN A 285 -11.98 30.30 5.73
N HIS A 286 -11.37 29.46 6.59
CA HIS A 286 -11.70 29.36 8.02
C HIS A 286 -10.48 29.53 8.94
N PRO A 287 -9.62 30.56 8.77
CA PRO A 287 -8.36 30.67 9.50
C PRO A 287 -8.56 30.78 11.03
N ALA A 288 -9.68 31.37 11.46
CA ALA A 288 -10.04 31.47 12.88
C ALA A 288 -10.22 30.10 13.57
N GLU A 289 -10.65 29.07 12.83
CA GLU A 289 -10.82 27.71 13.39
C GLU A 289 -9.47 27.10 13.81
N PHE A 290 -8.38 27.48 13.13
CA PHE A 290 -7.06 26.87 13.26
C PHE A 290 -6.09 27.65 14.15
N LYS A 291 -6.44 28.87 14.59
CA LYS A 291 -5.58 29.73 15.43
C LYS A 291 -5.13 29.05 16.73
N ASN A 292 -6.07 28.46 17.47
CA ASN A 292 -5.81 27.75 18.72
C ASN A 292 -5.93 26.23 18.57
N LYS A 293 -6.24 25.76 17.36
CA LYS A 293 -6.42 24.35 17.04
C LYS A 293 -5.66 23.99 15.76
N PRO A 294 -4.32 24.12 15.77
CA PRO A 294 -3.53 23.99 14.57
C PRO A 294 -3.69 22.60 13.96
N LEU A 295 -3.69 22.61 12.63
CA LEU A 295 -3.86 21.45 11.78
C LEU A 295 -2.53 21.13 11.09
N PHE A 296 -2.15 19.86 11.05
CA PHE A 296 -0.96 19.37 10.35
C PHE A 296 -1.33 18.17 9.48
N LEU A 297 -0.92 18.17 8.22
CA LEU A 297 -1.11 17.06 7.27
C LEU A 297 0.26 16.48 6.90
N LEU A 298 0.35 15.16 6.78
CA LEU A 298 1.50 14.47 6.23
C LEU A 298 1.03 13.34 5.33
N ARG A 299 1.65 13.22 4.16
CA ARG A 299 1.46 12.05 3.31
C ARG A 299 2.15 10.83 3.90
N ASN A 300 1.45 9.71 3.92
CA ASN A 300 1.99 8.45 4.43
C ASN A 300 2.75 7.72 3.31
N LEU A 301 4.05 7.99 3.19
CA LEU A 301 4.90 7.42 2.13
C LEU A 301 5.42 6.01 2.46
N SER A 302 5.33 5.64 3.72
CA SER A 302 6.10 4.56 4.31
C SER A 302 5.38 3.20 4.20
N ARG A 303 5.14 2.71 2.98
CA ARG A 303 4.71 1.32 2.76
C ARG A 303 5.76 0.36 3.35
N GLY A 304 5.46 -0.20 4.53
CA GLY A 304 6.36 -1.09 5.27
C GLY A 304 7.42 -0.41 6.16
N ARG A 305 7.44 0.92 6.29
CA ARG A 305 8.33 1.65 7.24
C ARG A 305 7.62 2.66 8.16
N GLY A 306 6.33 2.88 8.02
CA GLY A 306 5.59 3.75 8.93
C GLY A 306 4.17 3.27 9.07
N VAL A 307 3.20 4.18 9.21
CA VAL A 307 1.95 3.83 9.88
C VAL A 307 1.04 3.01 8.96
N GLY A 308 1.03 1.70 9.18
CA GLY A 308 0.12 0.74 8.56
C GLY A 308 -0.67 -0.02 9.63
N PHE A 309 -1.94 -0.30 9.35
CA PHE A 309 -2.84 -0.93 10.32
C PHE A 309 -3.32 -2.28 9.82
N PHE A 310 -3.12 -3.30 10.64
CA PHE A 310 -3.09 -4.68 10.20
C PHE A 310 -4.44 -5.39 10.23
N GLU A 311 -5.14 -5.36 11.37
CA GLU A 311 -6.48 -5.96 11.55
C GLU A 311 -7.50 -5.43 10.51
N ALA A 312 -7.15 -4.32 9.86
CA ALA A 312 -7.89 -3.62 8.83
C ALA A 312 -7.53 -4.00 7.39
N GLY A 313 -7.37 -5.29 7.05
CA GLY A 313 -7.21 -5.65 5.64
C GLY A 313 -5.90 -5.18 4.98
N ASN A 314 -4.84 -4.93 5.74
CA ASN A 314 -3.59 -4.35 5.23
C ASN A 314 -3.78 -2.92 4.67
N PHE A 315 -4.65 -2.14 5.31
CA PHE A 315 -4.95 -0.77 4.94
C PHE A 315 -3.79 0.19 5.30
N TYR A 316 -3.35 0.95 4.29
CA TYR A 316 -2.44 2.08 4.46
C TYR A 316 -3.21 3.35 4.07
N PRO A 317 -3.48 4.27 5.01
CA PRO A 317 -4.05 5.55 4.66
C PRO A 317 -3.07 6.32 3.78
N ASP A 318 -3.56 7.11 2.83
CA ASP A 318 -2.72 7.97 1.98
C ASP A 318 -2.16 9.17 2.79
N PHE A 319 -2.89 9.64 3.81
CA PHE A 319 -2.48 10.76 4.67
C PHE A 319 -2.75 10.53 6.16
N MET A 320 -1.98 11.24 6.98
CA MET A 320 -2.18 11.44 8.41
C MET A 320 -2.46 12.93 8.67
N LEU A 321 -3.46 13.22 9.49
CA LEU A 321 -3.90 14.57 9.81
C LEU A 321 -3.98 14.74 11.33
N TRP A 322 -3.19 15.66 11.87
CA TRP A 322 -3.23 16.01 13.28
C TRP A 322 -4.03 17.29 13.49
N ARG A 323 -4.99 17.24 14.40
CA ARG A 323 -5.66 18.43 14.94
C ARG A 323 -5.34 18.54 16.42
N LEU A 324 -4.63 19.60 16.79
CA LEU A 324 -4.35 19.89 18.20
C LEU A 324 -5.53 20.66 18.79
N ASP A 325 -5.99 20.31 19.98
CA ASP A 325 -7.11 20.97 20.65
C ASP A 325 -6.79 21.03 22.15
N GLY A 326 -6.18 22.15 22.56
CA GLY A 326 -5.61 22.31 23.90
C GLY A 326 -4.51 21.29 24.16
N GLY A 327 -4.65 20.51 25.24
CA GLY A 327 -3.70 19.45 25.57
C GLY A 327 -3.85 18.16 24.74
N LYS A 328 -4.86 18.07 23.85
CA LYS A 328 -5.20 16.85 23.12
C LYS A 328 -4.74 16.88 21.66
N GLN A 329 -4.39 15.71 21.12
CA GLN A 329 -3.98 15.55 19.74
C GLN A 329 -4.86 14.50 19.03
N ARG A 330 -5.72 14.94 18.12
CA ARG A 330 -6.52 14.00 17.31
C ARG A 330 -5.74 13.62 16.06
N ILE A 331 -5.47 12.35 15.85
CA ILE A 331 -4.78 11.80 14.66
C ILE A 331 -5.84 11.19 13.75
N THR A 332 -6.04 11.76 12.57
CA THR A 332 -6.98 11.25 11.58
C THR A 332 -6.23 10.60 10.44
N PHE A 333 -6.55 9.35 10.16
CA PHE A 333 -6.02 8.63 9.00
C PHE A 333 -6.99 8.79 7.84
N ILE A 334 -6.47 9.16 6.67
CA ILE A 334 -7.27 9.59 5.52
C ILE A 334 -6.84 8.81 4.28
N ASP A 335 -7.81 8.23 3.59
CA ASP A 335 -7.64 7.70 2.25
C ASP A 335 -8.71 8.32 1.33
N PRO A 336 -8.34 9.32 0.51
CA PRO A 336 -9.26 10.01 -0.38
C PRO A 336 -9.76 9.11 -1.52
N LYS A 337 -9.12 7.96 -1.79
CA LYS A 337 -9.68 6.93 -2.67
C LYS A 337 -10.90 6.35 -1.95
N GLY A 338 -12.08 6.88 -2.24
CA GLY A 338 -13.34 6.43 -1.63
C GLY A 338 -13.64 4.95 -1.88
N ILE A 339 -14.75 4.46 -1.32
CA ILE A 339 -15.25 3.07 -1.39
C ILE A 339 -15.84 2.73 -2.79
N ARG A 340 -15.59 3.56 -3.82
CA ARG A 340 -16.30 3.46 -5.12
C ARG A 340 -16.06 2.14 -5.87
N ASN A 341 -14.94 1.46 -5.64
CA ASN A 341 -14.59 0.17 -6.25
C ASN A 341 -14.44 -0.96 -5.23
N LEU A 342 -15.06 -0.80 -4.07
CA LEU A 342 -14.93 -1.72 -2.95
C LEU A 342 -16.16 -2.63 -2.93
N SER A 343 -15.94 -3.95 -2.90
CA SER A 343 -16.99 -4.96 -2.77
C SER A 343 -17.51 -4.95 -1.34
N TRP A 344 -18.82 -4.81 -1.11
CA TRP A 344 -19.40 -4.61 0.24
C TRP A 344 -19.07 -5.70 1.29
N HIS A 345 -18.45 -6.81 0.90
CA HIS A 345 -18.00 -7.88 1.77
C HIS A 345 -16.49 -7.76 2.01
N ASN A 346 -16.07 -7.80 3.29
CA ASN A 346 -14.66 -7.88 3.73
C ASN A 346 -13.80 -6.66 3.40
N GLU A 347 -14.30 -5.47 3.72
CA GLU A 347 -13.63 -4.22 3.36
C GLU A 347 -12.58 -3.75 4.37
N PRO A 348 -11.27 -3.73 4.00
CA PRO A 348 -10.16 -3.27 4.83
C PRO A 348 -10.43 -1.95 5.56
N LYS A 349 -11.08 -1.00 4.88
CA LYS A 349 -11.38 0.35 5.39
C LYS A 349 -12.49 0.39 6.43
N LEU A 350 -13.41 -0.59 6.40
CA LEU A 350 -14.48 -0.70 7.39
C LEU A 350 -13.95 -1.30 8.68
N ASP A 351 -13.13 -2.34 8.57
CA ASP A 351 -12.47 -2.99 9.69
C ASP A 351 -11.50 -2.03 10.39
N PHE A 352 -10.84 -1.14 9.64
CA PHE A 352 -9.92 -0.16 10.21
C PHE A 352 -10.50 0.73 11.30
N ALA A 353 -11.73 1.21 11.13
CA ALA A 353 -12.35 2.10 12.11
C ALA A 353 -12.59 1.42 13.46
N LYS A 354 -12.71 0.09 13.48
CA LYS A 354 -12.83 -0.72 14.71
C LYS A 354 -11.45 -0.98 15.31
N THR A 355 -10.54 -1.52 14.48
CA THR A 355 -9.13 -1.78 14.81
C THR A 355 -8.43 -0.60 15.44
N ILE A 356 -8.57 0.60 14.88
CA ILE A 356 -7.85 1.76 15.39
C ILE A 356 -8.24 2.11 16.83
N ARG A 357 -9.50 1.84 17.21
CA ARG A 357 -9.97 2.03 18.59
C ARG A 357 -9.46 0.93 19.53
N GLU A 358 -9.28 -0.27 19.03
CA GLU A 358 -8.68 -1.37 19.80
C GLU A 358 -7.19 -1.12 20.04
N ILE A 359 -6.48 -0.67 19.01
CA ILE A 359 -5.08 -0.22 19.10
C ILE A 359 -4.95 0.96 20.07
N GLU A 360 -5.84 1.96 19.99
CA GLU A 360 -5.86 3.09 20.94
C GLU A 360 -6.00 2.62 22.40
N LYS A 361 -6.87 1.63 22.65
CA LYS A 361 -7.02 1.03 23.99
C LYS A 361 -5.80 0.22 24.42
N LYS A 362 -5.23 -0.60 23.53
CA LYS A 362 -4.07 -1.48 23.80
C LYS A 362 -2.80 -0.68 24.10
N ILE A 363 -2.55 0.41 23.37
CA ILE A 363 -1.36 1.25 23.55
C ILE A 363 -1.54 2.24 24.73
N GLY A 364 -2.77 2.43 25.22
CA GLY A 364 -3.10 3.38 26.29
C GLY A 364 -2.57 2.99 27.68
N THR A 365 -1.50 3.65 28.14
CA THR A 365 -1.25 3.94 29.58
C THR A 365 -1.67 5.40 29.88
N PRO A 366 -1.93 5.80 31.15
CA PRO A 366 -2.94 6.79 31.58
C PRO A 366 -2.66 8.28 31.26
N LEU A 367 -1.85 8.58 30.26
CA LEU A 367 -1.57 9.93 29.76
C LEU A 367 -1.64 10.02 28.23
N SER A 368 -2.55 9.28 27.57
CA SER A 368 -2.78 9.48 26.14
C SER A 368 -3.90 10.51 25.91
N ARG A 369 -3.50 11.76 25.70
CA ARG A 369 -4.40 12.84 25.23
C ARG A 369 -4.67 12.76 23.72
N SER A 370 -4.45 11.60 23.10
CA SER A 370 -4.52 11.42 21.65
C SER A 370 -5.62 10.45 21.24
N THR A 371 -6.46 10.86 20.28
CA THR A 371 -7.55 10.03 19.74
C THR A 371 -7.34 9.79 18.25
N ALA A 372 -7.46 8.54 17.82
CA ALA A 372 -7.31 8.18 16.42
C ALA A 372 -8.67 7.98 15.74
N THR A 373 -8.86 8.51 14.53
CA THR A 373 -10.14 8.41 13.80
C THR A 373 -9.91 8.22 12.29
N LEU A 374 -10.80 7.50 11.63
CA LEU A 374 -10.81 7.37 10.17
C LEU A 374 -11.80 8.37 9.57
N PHE A 375 -11.35 9.26 8.70
CA PHE A 375 -12.24 10.16 7.95
C PHE A 375 -12.62 9.54 6.60
N ARG A 376 -13.91 9.62 6.26
CA ARG A 376 -14.48 9.07 5.03
C ARG A 376 -15.11 10.20 4.22
N SER A 377 -14.76 10.34 2.94
CA SER A 377 -15.53 11.18 2.03
C SER A 377 -16.88 10.50 1.74
N ARG A 378 -17.99 11.14 2.13
CA ARG A 378 -19.31 10.78 1.60
C ARG A 378 -19.46 11.43 0.22
N PRO A 379 -20.05 10.76 -0.78
CA PRO A 379 -20.47 11.46 -1.99
C PRO A 379 -21.51 12.53 -1.62
N PRO A 380 -21.61 13.62 -2.39
CA PRO A 380 -22.73 14.56 -2.25
C PRO A 380 -24.03 13.76 -2.39
N ARG A 381 -24.96 13.96 -1.45
CA ARG A 381 -26.34 13.50 -1.64
C ARG A 381 -26.84 14.19 -2.91
N ARG A 382 -27.25 13.39 -3.90
CA ARG A 382 -28.00 13.90 -5.04
C ARG A 382 -29.35 14.41 -4.56
#